data_AF-S4PUR8-F1
#
_entry.id   AF-S4PUR8-F1
#
_cell.length_a   1.000
_cell.length_b   1.000
_cell.length_c   1.000
_cell.angle_alpha   90.00
_cell.angle_beta   90.00
_cell.angle_gamma   90.00
#
_symmetry.space_group_name_H-M   'P 1'
#
loop_
_entity.id
_entity.type
_entity.pdbx_description
1 polymer ?
#
loop_
_entity_poly.entity_id
_entity_poly.type
_entity_poly.pdbx_seq_one_letter_code
_entity_poly.pdbx_strand_id
1 'polypeptide(L)'
;MVEQLAKFTPSAEEAALLEEHQDELDSMARADRFLYEISKIPHYSQRVRTLLFKKKFTGAVAEASSRASVVLRAARDMTRSRRLRALLEIVLALGNYMNRGARGNASGFRLTSLNKLADTKSSVTRNTTLLHYLVELLETQFKDVLLLEEDLPHVRAAAKVCVDQLEKDVGALRNGLREVSRELDYHATLQVPAQPNDAFVPVMREFHAHAVCSFTQLEDLFQDMKSRLEACAHAFGEEPSASPEQLFGALDSFLAQLTEARAECDAARRRRDEEERRTRHEQELKKR
;
A
#
# COMPACT_ATOMS: atom_id res chain seq x y z
N MET A 1 19.24 -1.89 -20.51
CA MET A 1 20.01 -2.82 -21.35
C MET A 1 19.55 -4.27 -21.20
N VAL A 2 19.68 -4.94 -20.05
CA VAL A 2 19.28 -6.36 -19.90
C VAL A 2 17.79 -6.60 -20.23
N GLU A 3 16.90 -5.69 -19.83
CA GLU A 3 15.48 -5.77 -20.21
C GLU A 3 15.24 -5.72 -21.72
N GLN A 4 16.05 -4.96 -22.46
CA GLN A 4 15.93 -4.88 -23.91
C GLN A 4 16.48 -6.15 -24.56
N LEU A 5 17.60 -6.68 -24.04
CA LEU A 5 18.13 -7.98 -24.48
C LEU A 5 17.13 -9.13 -24.27
N ALA A 6 16.34 -9.09 -23.19
CA ALA A 6 15.29 -10.09 -22.95
C ALA A 6 14.15 -10.04 -23.99
N LYS A 7 13.95 -8.90 -24.66
CA LYS A 7 12.96 -8.74 -25.74
C LYS A 7 13.49 -9.22 -27.08
N PHE A 8 14.80 -9.15 -27.31
CA PHE A 8 15.46 -9.53 -28.56
C PHE A 8 16.15 -10.88 -28.39
N THR A 9 15.34 -11.93 -28.22
CA THR A 9 15.79 -13.32 -28.18
C THR A 9 15.38 -13.98 -29.50
N PRO A 10 16.30 -14.60 -30.28
CA PRO A 10 15.92 -15.27 -31.51
C PRO A 10 14.98 -16.42 -31.20
N SER A 11 13.91 -16.54 -32.00
CA SER A 11 13.06 -17.71 -32.01
C SER A 11 13.84 -18.93 -32.55
N ALA A 12 13.31 -20.13 -32.29
CA ALA A 12 13.93 -21.36 -32.80
C ALA A 12 14.00 -21.38 -34.33
N GLU A 13 12.99 -20.79 -35.00
CA GLU A 13 12.93 -20.68 -36.46
C GLU A 13 13.99 -19.69 -36.99
N GLU A 14 14.10 -18.50 -36.37
CA GLU A 14 15.14 -17.52 -36.74
C GLU A 14 16.54 -18.06 -36.49
N ALA A 15 16.77 -18.77 -35.37
CA ALA A 15 18.05 -19.38 -35.07
C ALA A 15 18.43 -20.44 -36.12
N ALA A 16 17.47 -21.26 -36.56
CA ALA A 16 17.70 -22.27 -37.60
C ALA A 16 17.99 -21.63 -38.96
N LEU A 17 17.24 -20.59 -39.34
CA LEU A 17 17.46 -19.87 -40.59
C LEU A 17 18.85 -19.20 -40.65
N LEU A 18 19.26 -18.58 -39.54
CA LEU A 18 20.59 -17.96 -39.44
C LEU A 18 21.72 -19.00 -39.46
N GLU A 19 21.46 -20.23 -39.00
CA GLU A 19 22.40 -21.35 -39.06
C GLU A 19 22.76 -21.73 -40.51
N GLU A 20 21.77 -21.72 -41.40
CA GLU A 20 21.96 -22.06 -42.82
C GLU A 20 22.91 -21.09 -43.53
N HIS A 21 23.09 -19.89 -42.99
CA HIS A 21 23.89 -18.81 -43.55
C HIS A 21 25.21 -18.59 -42.78
N GLN A 22 25.63 -19.54 -41.94
CA GLN A 22 26.81 -19.41 -41.08
C GLN A 22 28.14 -19.14 -41.81
N ASP A 23 28.22 -19.48 -43.11
CA ASP A 23 29.43 -19.25 -43.92
C ASP A 23 29.54 -17.81 -44.42
N GLU A 24 28.49 -16.99 -44.27
CA GLU A 24 28.35 -15.62 -44.79
C GLU A 24 28.27 -14.56 -43.69
N LEU A 25 28.86 -14.82 -42.51
CA LEU A 25 28.74 -13.95 -41.32
C LEU A 25 29.24 -12.51 -41.52
N ASP A 26 30.21 -12.29 -42.41
CA ASP A 26 30.77 -10.96 -42.68
C ASP A 26 29.92 -10.14 -43.67
N SER A 27 29.03 -10.79 -44.43
CA SER A 27 28.04 -10.13 -45.30
C SER A 27 26.67 -9.94 -44.63
N MET A 28 26.42 -10.57 -43.49
CA MET A 28 25.17 -10.39 -42.74
C MET A 28 24.97 -8.95 -42.25
N ALA A 29 23.71 -8.51 -42.22
CA ALA A 29 23.37 -7.26 -41.56
C ALA A 29 23.68 -7.35 -40.05
N ARG A 30 23.99 -6.21 -39.44
CA ARG A 30 24.40 -6.14 -38.03
C ARG A 30 23.36 -6.75 -37.07
N ALA A 31 22.06 -6.65 -37.38
CA ALA A 31 20.99 -7.22 -36.57
C ALA A 31 20.97 -8.74 -36.65
N ASP A 32 21.08 -9.30 -37.86
CA ASP A 32 21.10 -10.75 -38.10
C ASP A 32 22.34 -11.39 -37.49
N ARG A 33 23.51 -10.75 -37.68
CA ARG A 33 24.75 -11.17 -37.02
C ARG A 33 24.61 -11.15 -35.51
N PHE A 34 23.98 -10.14 -34.93
CA PHE A 34 23.74 -10.10 -33.48
C PHE A 34 22.84 -11.27 -33.02
N LEU A 35 21.74 -11.55 -33.72
CA LEU A 35 20.83 -12.65 -33.40
C LEU A 35 21.50 -14.02 -33.54
N TYR A 36 22.34 -14.20 -34.56
CA TYR A 36 23.13 -15.43 -34.75
C TYR A 36 24.12 -15.63 -33.60
N GLU A 37 24.91 -14.61 -33.25
CA GLU A 37 25.91 -14.73 -32.18
C GLU A 37 25.28 -15.07 -30.82
N ILE A 38 24.11 -14.51 -30.50
CA ILE A 38 23.40 -14.85 -29.25
C ILE A 38 22.68 -16.19 -29.31
N SER A 39 22.29 -16.70 -30.49
CA SER A 39 21.68 -18.02 -30.62
C SER A 39 22.66 -19.15 -30.29
N LYS A 40 23.95 -18.91 -30.50
CA LYS A 40 25.04 -19.83 -30.11
C LYS A 40 25.25 -19.94 -28.61
N ILE A 41 24.72 -19.00 -27.82
CA ILE A 41 24.84 -19.05 -26.37
C ILE A 41 23.82 -20.06 -25.82
N PRO A 42 24.25 -21.16 -25.18
CA PRO A 42 23.33 -22.15 -24.65
C PRO A 42 22.37 -21.53 -23.64
N HIS A 43 21.07 -21.75 -23.82
CA HIS A 43 20.02 -21.24 -22.94
C HIS A 43 20.07 -19.70 -22.76
N TYR A 44 20.42 -18.96 -23.83
CA TYR A 44 20.52 -17.50 -23.79
C TYR A 44 19.28 -16.83 -23.17
N SER A 45 18.07 -17.24 -23.57
CA SER A 45 16.82 -16.64 -23.06
C SER A 45 16.71 -16.77 -21.53
N GLN A 46 16.96 -17.97 -21.01
CA GLN A 46 16.90 -18.27 -19.59
C GLN A 46 18.00 -17.53 -18.82
N ARG A 47 19.23 -17.50 -19.35
CA ARG A 47 20.35 -16.74 -18.75
C ARG A 47 20.04 -15.25 -18.65
N VAL A 48 19.48 -14.64 -19.70
CA VAL A 48 19.12 -13.22 -19.68
C VAL A 48 17.96 -12.94 -18.73
N ARG A 49 16.93 -13.79 -18.70
CA ARG A 49 15.78 -13.67 -17.79
C ARG A 49 16.20 -13.80 -16.33
N THR A 50 17.00 -14.81 -15.99
CA THR A 50 17.50 -15.02 -14.62
C THR A 50 18.48 -13.93 -14.19
N LEU A 51 19.30 -13.41 -15.11
CA LEU A 51 20.14 -12.23 -14.86
C LEU A 51 19.31 -10.98 -14.59
N LEU A 52 18.25 -10.76 -15.39
CA LEU A 52 17.33 -9.64 -15.18
C LEU A 52 16.63 -9.75 -13.82
N PHE A 53 16.14 -10.94 -13.49
CA PHE A 53 15.53 -11.23 -12.20
C PHE A 53 16.48 -10.93 -11.05
N LYS A 54 17.72 -11.44 -11.09
CA LYS A 54 18.77 -11.13 -10.10
C LYS A 54 18.97 -9.64 -9.91
N LYS A 55 18.97 -8.85 -10.99
CA LYS A 55 19.13 -7.39 -10.91
C LYS A 55 17.95 -6.68 -10.25
N LYS A 56 16.73 -7.17 -10.43
CA LYS A 56 15.51 -6.55 -9.92
C LYS A 56 15.10 -7.04 -8.53
N PHE A 57 15.54 -8.23 -8.15
CA PHE A 57 15.07 -8.95 -6.97
C PHE A 57 15.10 -8.11 -5.69
N THR A 58 16.24 -7.52 -5.35
CA THR A 58 16.39 -6.73 -4.11
C THR A 58 15.43 -5.55 -4.04
N GLY A 59 15.27 -4.81 -5.14
CA GLY A 59 14.35 -3.68 -5.21
C GLY A 59 12.89 -4.11 -5.08
N ALA A 60 12.51 -5.18 -5.80
CA ALA A 60 11.16 -5.73 -5.74
C ALA A 60 10.79 -6.27 -4.35
N VAL A 61 11.73 -6.97 -3.67
CA VAL A 61 11.51 -7.44 -2.29
C VAL A 61 11.38 -6.27 -1.32
N ALA A 62 12.22 -5.25 -1.43
CA ALA A 62 12.17 -4.08 -0.55
C ALA A 62 10.85 -3.31 -0.71
N GLU A 63 10.39 -3.12 -1.95
CA GLU A 63 9.12 -2.47 -2.24
C GLU A 63 7.93 -3.26 -1.67
N ALA A 64 7.88 -4.56 -1.93
CA ALA A 64 6.83 -5.44 -1.41
C ALA A 64 6.81 -5.47 0.13
N SER A 65 7.99 -5.57 0.75
CA SER A 65 8.14 -5.57 2.21
C SER A 65 7.68 -4.26 2.83
N SER A 66 8.00 -3.13 2.21
CA SER A 66 7.57 -1.81 2.68
C SER A 66 6.05 -1.67 2.64
N ARG A 67 5.42 -2.06 1.54
CA ARG A 67 3.95 -2.01 1.37
C ARG A 67 3.24 -2.92 2.38
N ALA A 68 3.70 -4.15 2.58
CA ALA A 68 3.16 -5.06 3.59
C ALA A 68 3.33 -4.49 5.01
N SER A 69 4.50 -3.94 5.32
CA SER A 69 4.80 -3.35 6.64
C SER A 69 3.90 -2.17 6.98
N VAL A 70 3.57 -1.31 6.01
CA VAL A 70 2.67 -0.17 6.21
C VAL A 70 1.27 -0.64 6.61
N VAL A 71 0.73 -1.65 5.93
CA VAL A 71 -0.58 -2.24 6.25
C VAL A 71 -0.58 -2.86 7.65
N LEU A 72 0.46 -3.64 7.98
CA LEU A 72 0.64 -4.24 9.31
C LEU A 72 0.63 -3.19 10.43
N ARG A 73 1.36 -2.10 10.22
CA ARG A 73 1.43 -1.00 11.19
C ARG A 73 0.10 -0.28 11.32
N ALA A 74 -0.57 0.05 10.22
CA ALA A 74 -1.88 0.69 10.26
C ALA A 74 -2.93 -0.18 10.98
N ALA A 75 -2.96 -1.49 10.74
CA ALA A 75 -3.84 -2.42 11.43
C ALA A 75 -3.57 -2.43 12.96
N ARG A 76 -2.28 -2.40 13.33
CA ARG A 76 -1.86 -2.31 14.74
C ARG A 76 -2.24 -0.97 15.39
N ASP A 77 -2.04 0.11 14.67
CA ASP A 77 -2.33 1.48 15.12
C ASP A 77 -3.83 1.61 15.43
N MET A 78 -4.70 1.19 14.50
CA MET A 78 -6.15 1.18 14.70
C MET A 78 -6.57 0.32 15.89
N THR A 79 -6.07 -0.92 15.98
CA THR A 79 -6.49 -1.86 17.04
C THR A 79 -6.02 -1.44 18.44
N ARG A 80 -4.90 -0.70 18.55
CA ARG A 80 -4.35 -0.24 19.83
C ARG A 80 -4.79 1.16 20.24
N SER A 81 -5.29 1.97 19.31
CA SER A 81 -5.69 3.34 19.61
C SER A 81 -6.86 3.37 20.59
N ARG A 82 -6.60 3.89 21.79
CA ARG A 82 -7.64 4.17 22.79
C ARG A 82 -8.47 5.38 22.39
N ARG A 83 -7.84 6.37 21.74
CA ARG A 83 -8.50 7.57 21.21
C ARG A 83 -9.52 7.21 20.14
N LEU A 84 -9.20 6.28 19.24
CA LEU A 84 -10.14 5.78 18.23
C LEU A 84 -11.35 5.11 18.89
N ARG A 85 -11.11 4.24 19.88
CA ARG A 85 -12.19 3.58 20.61
C ARG A 85 -13.11 4.58 21.30
N ALA A 86 -12.55 5.57 21.99
CA ALA A 86 -13.32 6.62 22.66
C ALA A 86 -14.13 7.46 21.66
N LEU A 87 -13.53 7.82 20.51
CA LEU A 87 -14.25 8.50 19.44
C LEU A 87 -15.46 7.70 18.95
N LEU A 88 -15.28 6.41 18.67
CA LEU A 88 -16.36 5.53 18.19
C LEU A 88 -17.48 5.42 19.23
N GLU A 89 -17.16 5.37 20.52
CA GLU A 89 -18.13 5.34 21.60
C GLU A 89 -18.95 6.64 21.68
N ILE A 90 -18.29 7.80 21.56
CA ILE A 90 -18.95 9.11 21.54
C ILE A 90 -19.90 9.20 20.32
N VAL A 91 -19.43 8.80 19.14
CA VAL A 91 -20.24 8.81 17.92
C VAL A 91 -21.44 7.86 18.04
N LEU A 92 -21.25 6.67 18.63
CA LEU A 92 -22.35 5.73 18.88
C LEU A 92 -23.40 6.34 19.82
N ALA A 93 -22.96 6.98 20.91
CA ALA A 93 -23.84 7.63 21.86
C ALA A 93 -24.65 8.77 21.22
N LEU A 94 -23.98 9.62 20.41
CA LEU A 94 -24.66 10.68 19.64
C LEU A 94 -25.68 10.09 18.66
N GLY A 95 -25.28 9.06 17.90
CA GLY A 95 -26.15 8.39 16.94
C GLY A 95 -27.39 7.77 17.60
N ASN A 96 -27.23 7.08 18.72
CA ASN A 96 -28.33 6.48 19.48
C ASN A 96 -29.25 7.55 20.08
N TYR A 97 -28.69 8.64 20.61
CA TYR A 97 -29.47 9.75 21.16
C TYR A 97 -30.30 10.46 20.08
N MET A 98 -29.75 10.65 18.88
CA MET A 98 -30.43 11.34 17.79
C MET A 98 -31.48 10.46 17.10
N ASN A 99 -31.22 9.15 16.96
CA ASN A 99 -32.08 8.22 16.22
C ASN A 99 -33.08 7.47 17.11
N ARG A 100 -33.49 8.03 18.26
CA ARG A 100 -34.40 7.40 19.23
C ARG A 100 -35.59 6.69 18.57
N GLY A 101 -35.93 5.52 19.09
CA GLY A 101 -36.94 4.62 18.51
C GLY A 101 -36.29 3.40 17.85
N ALA A 102 -36.87 2.90 16.75
CA ALA A 102 -36.39 1.68 16.09
C ALA A 102 -34.94 1.77 15.55
N ARG A 103 -34.38 2.99 15.42
CA ARG A 103 -33.03 3.24 14.90
C ARG A 103 -32.00 3.67 15.97
N GLY A 104 -32.39 3.73 17.25
CA GLY A 104 -31.63 4.40 18.32
C GLY A 104 -30.98 3.48 19.36
N ASN A 105 -30.98 2.15 19.12
CA ASN A 105 -30.42 1.14 20.02
C ASN A 105 -29.33 0.31 19.31
N ALA A 106 -28.44 0.98 18.57
CA ALA A 106 -27.34 0.31 17.90
C ALA A 106 -26.23 -0.06 18.91
N SER A 107 -25.64 -1.24 18.73
CA SER A 107 -24.44 -1.68 19.48
C SER A 107 -23.13 -1.32 18.76
N GLY A 108 -23.21 -0.81 17.54
CA GLY A 108 -22.08 -0.45 16.70
C GLY A 108 -22.56 0.07 15.34
N PHE A 109 -21.62 0.57 14.55
CA PHE A 109 -21.87 1.07 13.19
C PHE A 109 -20.65 0.79 12.30
N ARG A 110 -20.87 0.72 10.98
CA ARG A 110 -19.79 0.55 9.98
C ARG A 110 -18.91 1.79 9.91
N LEU A 111 -17.60 1.65 9.75
CA LEU A 111 -16.65 2.77 9.77
C LEU A 111 -16.96 3.84 8.72
N THR A 112 -17.49 3.44 7.57
CA THR A 112 -17.96 4.36 6.52
C THR A 112 -19.02 5.36 6.98
N SER A 113 -19.74 5.06 8.07
CA SER A 113 -20.74 5.95 8.67
C SER A 113 -20.12 7.20 9.31
N LEU A 114 -18.84 7.15 9.69
CA LEU A 114 -18.12 8.32 10.20
C LEU A 114 -18.12 9.47 9.19
N ASN A 115 -17.97 9.15 7.91
CA ASN A 115 -17.96 10.12 6.82
C ASN A 115 -19.32 10.79 6.58
N LYS A 116 -20.41 10.27 7.19
CA LYS A 116 -21.77 10.81 7.06
C LYS A 116 -22.11 11.82 8.16
N LEU A 117 -21.23 12.02 9.15
CA LEU A 117 -21.46 13.02 10.20
C LEU A 117 -21.51 14.44 9.64
N ALA A 118 -20.81 14.70 8.53
CA ALA A 118 -20.87 15.96 7.82
C ALA A 118 -22.22 16.21 7.12
N ASP A 119 -22.99 15.16 6.80
CA ASP A 119 -24.26 15.28 6.08
C ASP A 119 -25.41 15.76 6.98
N THR A 120 -25.30 15.54 8.28
CA THR A 120 -26.34 15.91 9.25
C THR A 120 -26.16 17.36 9.65
N LYS A 121 -27.06 18.24 9.19
CA LYS A 121 -26.99 19.70 9.41
C LYS A 121 -27.75 20.12 10.66
N SER A 122 -27.24 21.15 11.34
CA SER A 122 -27.93 21.80 12.45
C SER A 122 -29.21 22.49 11.98
N SER A 123 -30.28 22.36 12.76
CA SER A 123 -31.54 23.08 12.53
C SER A 123 -31.51 24.53 13.01
N VAL A 124 -30.50 24.90 13.81
CA VAL A 124 -30.39 26.21 14.46
C VAL A 124 -29.33 27.07 13.79
N THR A 125 -28.16 26.50 13.49
CA THR A 125 -27.01 27.24 12.97
C THR A 125 -26.73 26.85 11.53
N ARG A 126 -26.81 27.83 10.62
CA ARG A 126 -26.50 27.62 9.21
C ARG A 126 -25.03 27.21 9.05
N ASN A 127 -24.78 26.24 8.16
CA ASN A 127 -23.45 25.69 7.86
C ASN A 127 -22.76 24.95 9.02
N THR A 128 -23.47 24.63 10.10
CA THR A 128 -22.96 23.73 11.15
C THR A 128 -23.49 22.32 10.93
N THR A 129 -22.62 21.32 11.05
CA THR A 129 -22.97 19.91 10.88
C THR A 129 -22.77 19.15 12.20
N LEU A 130 -23.21 17.89 12.28
CA LEU A 130 -22.97 17.03 13.42
C LEU A 130 -21.47 16.79 13.64
N LEU A 131 -20.67 16.80 12.56
CA LEU A 131 -19.21 16.74 12.67
C LEU A 131 -18.63 17.97 13.39
N HIS A 132 -19.11 19.18 13.08
CA HIS A 132 -18.71 20.40 13.80
C HIS A 132 -19.10 20.32 15.28
N TYR A 133 -20.32 19.86 15.56
CA TYR A 133 -20.77 19.66 16.94
C TYR A 133 -19.90 18.62 17.68
N LEU A 134 -19.51 17.54 17.01
CA LEU A 134 -18.58 16.56 17.56
C LEU A 134 -17.24 17.22 17.89
N VAL A 135 -16.67 18.03 17.00
CA VAL A 135 -15.42 18.77 17.27
C VAL A 135 -15.56 19.61 18.54
N GLU A 136 -16.61 20.43 18.66
CA GLU A 136 -16.83 21.27 19.84
C GLU A 136 -16.97 20.43 21.13
N LEU A 137 -17.67 19.29 21.04
CA LEU A 137 -17.79 18.35 22.16
C LEU A 137 -16.43 17.75 22.56
N LEU A 138 -15.62 17.36 21.58
CA LEU A 138 -14.28 16.84 21.84
C LEU A 138 -13.37 17.90 22.47
N GLU A 139 -13.43 19.15 22.00
CA GLU A 139 -12.63 20.25 22.55
C GLU A 139 -13.03 20.64 23.97
N THR A 140 -14.30 20.49 24.32
CA THR A 140 -14.81 20.85 25.65
C THR A 140 -14.64 19.72 26.66
N GLN A 141 -14.89 18.47 26.26
CA GLN A 141 -14.99 17.33 27.18
C GLN A 141 -13.94 16.23 26.95
N PHE A 142 -13.44 16.05 25.74
CA PHE A 142 -12.59 14.91 25.36
C PHE A 142 -11.33 15.34 24.59
N LYS A 143 -10.60 16.32 25.11
CA LYS A 143 -9.47 16.96 24.41
C LYS A 143 -8.39 15.98 23.92
N ASP A 144 -8.17 14.89 24.66
CA ASP A 144 -7.20 13.86 24.27
C ASP A 144 -7.58 13.16 22.96
N VAL A 145 -8.87 13.01 22.66
CA VAL A 145 -9.35 12.37 21.43
C VAL A 145 -9.01 13.21 20.18
N LEU A 146 -8.82 14.53 20.32
CA LEU A 146 -8.40 15.39 19.21
C LEU A 146 -6.97 15.10 18.72
N LEU A 147 -6.19 14.34 19.48
CA LEU A 147 -4.86 13.89 19.11
C LEU A 147 -4.89 12.53 18.39
N LEU A 148 -6.06 12.08 17.95
CA LEU A 148 -6.25 10.79 17.27
C LEU A 148 -5.31 10.57 16.07
N GLU A 149 -4.98 11.61 15.31
CA GLU A 149 -4.05 11.48 14.18
C GLU A 149 -2.66 10.98 14.61
N GLU A 150 -2.22 11.28 15.84
CA GLU A 150 -0.94 10.79 16.39
C GLU A 150 -0.93 9.28 16.62
N ASP A 151 -2.11 8.70 16.93
CA ASP A 151 -2.26 7.26 17.13
C ASP A 151 -2.29 6.50 15.78
N LEU A 152 -2.57 7.19 14.67
CA LEU A 152 -2.89 6.60 13.37
C LEU A 152 -1.93 7.02 12.22
N PRO A 153 -0.61 7.09 12.42
CA PRO A 153 0.32 7.67 11.45
C PRO A 153 0.40 6.89 10.12
N HIS A 154 0.10 5.59 10.13
CA HIS A 154 0.22 4.74 8.94
C HIS A 154 -1.07 4.59 8.13
N VAL A 155 -2.23 5.02 8.65
CA VAL A 155 -3.55 4.79 8.03
C VAL A 155 -3.62 5.37 6.62
N ARG A 156 -3.20 6.62 6.44
CA ARG A 156 -3.20 7.29 5.12
C ARG A 156 -2.34 6.59 4.07
N ALA A 157 -1.20 6.04 4.49
CA ALA A 157 -0.32 5.33 3.58
C ALA A 157 -0.88 3.93 3.25
N ALA A 158 -1.43 3.24 4.25
CA ALA A 158 -2.04 1.92 4.08
C ALA A 158 -3.30 1.97 3.21
N ALA A 159 -4.08 3.06 3.27
CA ALA A 159 -5.25 3.28 2.42
C ALA A 159 -4.93 3.32 0.91
N LYS A 160 -3.65 3.44 0.52
CA LYS A 160 -3.20 3.47 -0.87
C LYS A 160 -2.61 2.13 -1.33
N VAL A 161 -2.53 1.13 -0.45
CA VAL A 161 -1.90 -0.15 -0.76
C VAL A 161 -2.92 -1.10 -1.38
N CYS A 162 -2.72 -1.41 -2.66
CA CYS A 162 -3.47 -2.47 -3.34
C CYS A 162 -2.87 -3.85 -3.03
N VAL A 163 -3.61 -4.65 -2.24
CA VAL A 163 -3.18 -6.01 -1.83
C VAL A 163 -3.16 -6.96 -3.02
N ASP A 164 -4.11 -6.86 -3.95
CA ASP A 164 -4.15 -7.71 -5.14
C ASP A 164 -2.89 -7.52 -6.02
N GLN A 165 -2.44 -6.27 -6.16
CA GLN A 165 -1.20 -5.99 -6.87
C GLN A 165 0.01 -6.53 -6.11
N LEU A 166 0.05 -6.33 -4.78
CA LEU A 166 1.12 -6.85 -3.95
C LEU A 166 1.20 -8.39 -4.01
N GLU A 167 0.07 -9.08 -4.07
CA GLU A 167 -0.02 -10.54 -4.24
C GLU A 167 0.57 -10.99 -5.59
N LYS A 168 0.27 -10.25 -6.67
CA LYS A 168 0.88 -10.49 -7.99
C LYS A 168 2.39 -10.28 -7.95
N ASP A 169 2.85 -9.23 -7.27
CA ASP A 169 4.28 -8.92 -7.13
C ASP A 169 5.03 -10.02 -6.37
N VAL A 170 4.50 -10.48 -5.24
CA VAL A 170 5.03 -11.63 -4.46
C VAL A 170 4.97 -12.92 -5.30
N GLY A 171 3.90 -13.15 -6.05
CA GLY A 171 3.77 -14.28 -6.96
C GLY A 171 4.83 -14.27 -8.07
N ALA A 172 5.11 -13.11 -8.65
CA ALA A 172 6.15 -12.94 -9.67
C ALA A 172 7.54 -13.22 -9.11
N LEU A 173 7.83 -12.78 -7.89
CA LEU A 173 9.08 -13.11 -7.18
C LEU A 173 9.23 -14.62 -6.95
N ARG A 174 8.15 -15.30 -6.51
CA ARG A 174 8.13 -16.76 -6.33
C ARG A 174 8.43 -17.49 -7.64
N ASN A 175 7.80 -17.07 -8.72
CA ASN A 175 8.00 -17.69 -10.03
C ASN A 175 9.41 -17.45 -10.56
N GLY A 176 9.95 -16.24 -10.42
CA GLY A 176 11.33 -15.94 -10.81
C GLY A 176 12.38 -16.76 -10.05
N LEU A 177 12.18 -17.01 -8.75
CA LEU A 177 13.04 -17.92 -7.98
C LEU A 177 12.97 -19.36 -8.49
N ARG A 178 11.77 -19.86 -8.83
CA ARG A 178 11.61 -21.19 -9.43
C ARG A 178 12.32 -21.29 -10.78
N GLU A 179 12.27 -20.25 -11.60
CA GLU A 179 13.00 -20.21 -12.88
C GLU A 179 14.52 -20.26 -12.66
N VAL A 180 15.04 -19.52 -11.68
CA VAL A 180 16.47 -19.57 -11.32
C VAL A 180 16.86 -20.97 -10.83
N SER A 181 16.05 -21.60 -9.97
CA SER A 181 16.32 -22.96 -9.49
C SER A 181 16.36 -23.96 -10.64
N ARG A 182 15.37 -23.92 -11.55
CA ARG A 182 15.31 -24.81 -12.72
C ARG A 182 16.55 -24.66 -13.62
N GLU A 183 17.02 -23.43 -13.83
CA GLU A 183 18.20 -23.20 -14.65
C GLU A 183 19.48 -23.67 -13.96
N LEU A 184 19.59 -23.51 -12.64
CA LEU A 184 20.69 -24.07 -11.85
C LEU A 184 20.71 -25.61 -11.91
N ASP A 185 19.55 -26.25 -11.81
CA ASP A 185 19.41 -27.71 -11.89
C ASP A 185 19.80 -28.22 -13.28
N TYR A 186 19.35 -27.54 -14.35
CA TYR A 186 19.75 -27.84 -15.72
C TYR A 186 21.28 -27.84 -15.85
N HIS A 187 21.94 -26.77 -15.42
CA HIS A 187 23.40 -26.70 -15.48
C HIS A 187 24.13 -27.70 -14.57
N ALA A 188 23.51 -28.14 -13.47
CA ALA A 188 24.06 -29.18 -12.60
C ALA A 188 23.98 -30.59 -13.23
N THR A 189 22.99 -30.84 -14.08
CA THR A 189 22.83 -32.13 -14.77
C THR A 189 23.72 -32.30 -16.01
N LEU A 190 24.26 -31.21 -16.54
CA LEU A 190 25.19 -31.26 -17.66
C LEU A 190 26.49 -31.90 -17.21
N GLN A 191 26.79 -33.11 -17.72
CA GLN A 191 28.10 -33.78 -17.55
C GLN A 191 29.18 -33.15 -18.45
N VAL A 192 29.12 -31.84 -18.66
CA VAL A 192 30.02 -31.09 -19.54
C VAL A 192 30.93 -30.22 -18.67
N PRO A 193 32.25 -30.18 -18.93
CA PRO A 193 33.16 -29.30 -18.20
C PRO A 193 32.69 -27.85 -18.27
N ALA A 194 32.76 -27.15 -17.14
CA ALA A 194 32.46 -25.72 -17.10
C ALA A 194 33.36 -24.98 -18.10
N GLN A 195 32.73 -24.23 -19.02
CA GLN A 195 33.47 -23.40 -19.97
C GLN A 195 34.27 -22.34 -19.20
N PRO A 196 35.53 -22.05 -19.57
CA PRO A 196 36.41 -21.15 -18.80
C PRO A 196 35.81 -19.75 -18.54
N ASN A 197 34.96 -19.27 -19.44
CA ASN A 197 34.31 -17.96 -19.37
C ASN A 197 32.85 -18.00 -18.89
N ASP A 198 32.33 -19.16 -18.46
CA ASP A 198 30.95 -19.28 -17.97
C ASP A 198 30.87 -19.25 -16.44
N ALA A 199 30.63 -18.07 -15.90
CA ALA A 199 30.47 -17.84 -14.47
C ALA A 199 28.99 -17.94 -13.99
N PHE A 200 28.07 -18.47 -14.80
CA PHE A 200 26.64 -18.48 -14.45
C PHE A 200 26.37 -19.24 -13.16
N VAL A 201 26.81 -20.50 -13.08
CA VAL A 201 26.55 -21.38 -11.94
C VAL A 201 27.05 -20.81 -10.61
N PRO A 202 28.33 -20.38 -10.46
CA PRO A 202 28.80 -19.83 -9.19
C PRO A 202 28.04 -18.57 -8.78
N VAL A 203 27.80 -17.63 -9.72
CA VAL A 203 27.11 -16.35 -9.43
C VAL A 203 25.64 -16.57 -9.08
N MET A 204 24.93 -17.40 -9.84
CA MET A 204 23.50 -17.63 -9.64
C MET A 204 23.22 -18.51 -8.43
N ARG A 205 24.13 -19.43 -8.07
CA ARG A 205 23.99 -20.26 -6.86
C ARG A 205 24.10 -19.41 -5.59
N GLU A 206 25.09 -18.52 -5.51
CA GLU A 206 25.23 -17.58 -4.40
C GLU A 206 23.98 -16.68 -4.29
N PHE A 207 23.56 -16.09 -5.41
CA PHE A 207 22.35 -15.28 -5.46
C PHE A 207 21.11 -16.07 -5.00
N HIS A 208 20.90 -17.27 -5.52
CA HIS A 208 19.74 -18.09 -5.20
C HIS A 208 19.67 -18.41 -3.70
N ALA A 209 20.80 -18.76 -3.08
CA ALA A 209 20.86 -19.02 -1.64
C ALA A 209 20.40 -17.80 -0.81
N HIS A 210 20.84 -16.60 -1.17
CA HIS A 210 20.42 -15.36 -0.50
C HIS A 210 18.97 -15.00 -0.81
N ALA A 211 18.57 -15.15 -2.07
CA ALA A 211 17.26 -14.76 -2.56
C ALA A 211 16.14 -15.64 -1.98
N VAL A 212 16.37 -16.94 -1.81
CA VAL A 212 15.43 -17.84 -1.12
C VAL A 212 15.20 -17.37 0.31
N CYS A 213 16.26 -17.13 1.09
CA CYS A 213 16.13 -16.67 2.47
C CYS A 213 15.37 -15.34 2.57
N SER A 214 15.72 -14.38 1.71
CA SER A 214 15.06 -13.06 1.68
C SER A 214 13.60 -13.15 1.25
N PHE A 215 13.27 -14.05 0.32
CA PHE A 215 11.91 -14.25 -0.14
C PHE A 215 11.04 -14.94 0.91
N THR A 216 11.57 -15.93 1.64
CA THR A 216 10.85 -16.57 2.76
C THR A 216 10.44 -15.53 3.81
N GLN A 217 11.34 -14.62 4.17
CA GLN A 217 11.02 -13.52 5.10
C GLN A 217 9.90 -12.60 4.56
N LEU A 218 9.92 -12.29 3.27
CA LEU A 218 8.84 -11.52 2.62
C LEU A 218 7.52 -12.29 2.62
N GLU A 219 7.55 -13.60 2.35
CA GLU A 219 6.37 -14.45 2.32
C GLU A 219 5.72 -14.54 3.71
N ASP A 220 6.53 -14.73 4.75
CA ASP A 220 6.07 -14.71 6.15
C ASP A 220 5.45 -13.35 6.52
N LEU A 221 6.12 -12.25 6.17
CA LEU A 221 5.62 -10.88 6.39
C LEU A 221 4.28 -10.64 5.68
N PHE A 222 4.16 -11.13 4.44
CA PHE A 222 2.95 -10.98 3.64
C PHE A 222 1.77 -11.80 4.21
N GLN A 223 2.02 -13.00 4.73
CA GLN A 223 0.99 -13.79 5.40
C GLN A 223 0.57 -13.17 6.74
N ASP A 224 1.52 -12.69 7.56
CA ASP A 224 1.20 -11.95 8.78
C ASP A 224 0.37 -10.69 8.45
N MET A 225 0.72 -9.99 7.37
CA MET A 225 -0.05 -8.83 6.89
C MET A 225 -1.50 -9.20 6.56
N LYS A 226 -1.74 -10.28 5.81
CA LYS A 226 -3.11 -10.72 5.48
C LYS A 226 -3.90 -11.06 6.76
N SER A 227 -3.30 -11.86 7.65
CA SER A 227 -3.96 -12.26 8.90
C SER A 227 -4.30 -11.07 9.80
N ARG A 228 -3.39 -10.09 9.95
CA ARG A 228 -3.65 -8.90 10.76
C ARG A 228 -4.67 -7.96 10.13
N LEU A 229 -4.70 -7.87 8.80
CA LEU A 229 -5.70 -7.08 8.10
C LEU A 229 -7.10 -7.66 8.34
N GLU A 230 -7.26 -8.98 8.17
CA GLU A 230 -8.52 -9.68 8.44
C GLU A 230 -8.97 -9.52 9.91
N ALA A 231 -8.04 -9.71 10.85
CA ALA A 231 -8.33 -9.52 12.27
C ALA A 231 -8.73 -8.09 12.60
N CYS A 232 -8.10 -7.09 11.96
CA CYS A 232 -8.47 -5.69 12.11
C CYS A 232 -9.84 -5.41 11.51
N ALA A 233 -10.14 -5.88 10.29
CA ALA A 233 -11.45 -5.73 9.67
C ALA A 233 -12.55 -6.30 10.59
N HIS A 234 -12.36 -7.52 11.09
CA HIS A 234 -13.27 -8.15 12.03
C HIS A 234 -13.44 -7.35 13.34
N ALA A 235 -12.35 -6.82 13.91
CA ALA A 235 -12.40 -6.01 15.13
C ALA A 235 -13.23 -4.72 14.99
N PHE A 236 -13.35 -4.19 13.78
CA PHE A 236 -14.17 -3.01 13.47
C PHE A 236 -15.51 -3.36 12.81
N GLY A 237 -15.87 -4.65 12.77
CA GLY A 237 -17.14 -5.12 12.21
C GLY A 237 -17.24 -5.01 10.69
N GLU A 238 -16.10 -4.93 10.00
CA GLU A 238 -16.02 -4.99 8.55
C GLU A 238 -15.89 -6.42 8.03
N GLU A 239 -16.18 -6.64 6.74
CA GLU A 239 -16.05 -7.97 6.13
C GLU A 239 -14.57 -8.42 6.17
N PRO A 240 -14.27 -9.70 6.44
CA PRO A 240 -12.88 -10.19 6.47
C PRO A 240 -12.13 -9.95 5.17
N SER A 241 -12.84 -9.94 4.04
CA SER A 241 -12.30 -9.65 2.71
C SER A 241 -12.18 -8.15 2.40
N ALA A 242 -12.38 -7.27 3.38
CA ALA A 242 -12.28 -5.82 3.18
C ALA A 242 -10.86 -5.44 2.76
N SER A 243 -10.76 -4.66 1.69
CA SER A 243 -9.47 -4.20 1.19
C SER A 243 -8.90 -3.09 2.08
N PRO A 244 -7.57 -2.87 2.09
CA PRO A 244 -6.98 -1.74 2.82
C PRO A 244 -7.57 -0.39 2.40
N GLU A 245 -7.90 -0.21 1.11
CA GLU A 245 -8.51 1.02 0.61
C GLU A 245 -9.89 1.26 1.23
N GLN A 246 -10.67 0.21 1.44
CA GLN A 246 -11.98 0.32 2.09
C GLN A 246 -11.84 0.57 3.59
N LEU A 247 -11.03 -0.24 4.27
CA LEU A 247 -10.89 -0.19 5.73
C LEU A 247 -10.18 1.08 6.19
N PHE A 248 -8.96 1.33 5.69
CA PHE A 248 -8.17 2.49 6.08
C PHE A 248 -8.63 3.75 5.38
N GLY A 249 -9.14 3.66 4.14
CA GLY A 249 -9.61 4.84 3.40
C GLY A 249 -10.86 5.47 4.00
N ALA A 250 -11.76 4.68 4.59
CA ALA A 250 -12.88 5.23 5.35
C ALA A 250 -12.42 6.09 6.53
N LEU A 251 -11.36 5.64 7.23
CA LEU A 251 -10.82 6.35 8.38
C LEU A 251 -9.95 7.55 7.97
N ASP A 252 -9.10 7.42 6.96
CA ASP A 252 -8.31 8.55 6.41
C ASP A 252 -9.21 9.69 5.92
N SER A 253 -10.31 9.35 5.22
CA SER A 253 -11.31 10.32 4.79
C SER A 253 -11.94 11.04 5.98
N PHE A 254 -12.32 10.30 7.02
CA PHE A 254 -12.90 10.88 8.21
C PHE A 254 -11.90 11.77 8.97
N LEU A 255 -10.63 11.36 9.10
CA LEU A 255 -9.60 12.18 9.74
C LEU A 255 -9.40 13.51 8.99
N ALA A 256 -9.39 13.47 7.65
CA ALA A 256 -9.34 14.68 6.83
C ALA A 256 -10.55 15.61 7.09
N GLN A 257 -11.76 15.05 7.11
CA GLN A 257 -12.98 15.81 7.42
C GLN A 257 -12.96 16.38 8.84
N LEU A 258 -12.48 15.62 9.83
CA LEU A 258 -12.38 16.05 11.23
C LEU A 258 -11.41 17.23 11.36
N THR A 259 -10.27 17.16 10.68
CA THR A 259 -9.26 18.23 10.68
C THR A 259 -9.78 19.49 9.98
N GLU A 260 -10.50 19.35 8.86
CA GLU A 260 -11.17 20.48 8.19
C GLU A 260 -12.24 21.12 9.10
N ALA A 261 -13.15 20.32 9.65
CA ALA A 261 -14.20 20.81 10.55
C ALA A 261 -13.62 21.49 11.81
N ARG A 262 -12.47 21.01 12.30
CA ARG A 262 -11.74 21.65 13.41
C ARG A 262 -11.21 23.03 13.03
N ALA A 263 -10.59 23.16 11.86
CA ALA A 263 -10.14 24.45 11.36
C ALA A 263 -11.31 25.43 11.15
N GLU A 264 -12.46 24.94 10.68
CA GLU A 264 -13.69 25.74 10.52
C GLU A 264 -14.24 26.21 11.88
N CYS A 265 -14.29 25.32 12.88
CA CYS A 265 -14.71 25.67 14.25
C CYS A 265 -13.78 26.71 14.88
N ASP A 266 -12.46 26.55 14.73
CA ASP A 266 -11.46 27.53 15.19
C ASP A 266 -11.64 28.90 14.52
N ALA A 267 -11.84 28.92 13.20
CA ALA A 267 -12.07 30.15 12.46
C ALA A 267 -13.38 30.84 12.90
N ALA A 268 -14.45 30.06 13.10
CA ALA A 268 -15.73 30.59 13.57
C ALA A 268 -15.63 31.19 14.98
N ARG A 269 -14.90 30.54 15.90
CA ARG A 269 -14.63 31.07 17.25
C ARG A 269 -13.88 32.40 17.19
N ARG A 270 -12.78 32.46 16.42
CA ARG A 270 -11.99 33.69 16.27
C ARG A 270 -12.82 34.86 15.74
N ARG A 271 -13.68 34.60 14.74
CA ARG A 271 -14.60 35.62 14.21
C ARG A 271 -15.59 36.12 15.26
N ARG A 272 -16.19 35.22 16.03
CA ARG A 272 -17.12 35.59 17.12
C ARG A 272 -16.41 36.42 18.18
N ASP A 273 -15.20 36.03 18.60
CA ASP A 273 -14.41 36.77 19.59
C ASP A 273 -14.05 38.19 19.09
N GLU A 274 -13.70 38.32 17.81
CA GLU A 274 -13.42 39.63 17.19
C GLU A 274 -14.67 40.52 17.10
N GLU A 275 -15.80 39.97 16.69
CA GLU A 275 -17.09 40.68 16.65
C GLU A 275 -17.55 41.13 18.05
N GLU A 276 -17.40 40.27 19.06
CA GLU A 276 -17.67 40.62 20.46
C GLU A 276 -16.74 41.73 20.96
N ARG A 277 -15.45 41.70 20.60
CA ARG A 277 -14.52 42.77 20.98
C ARG A 277 -14.86 44.09 20.31
N ARG A 278 -15.25 44.08 19.02
CA ARG A 278 -15.67 45.28 18.29
C ARG A 278 -16.94 45.89 18.90
N THR A 279 -17.96 45.06 19.13
CA THR A 279 -19.23 45.51 19.72
C THR A 279 -19.04 46.05 21.14
N ARG A 280 -18.20 45.42 21.98
CA ARG A 280 -17.84 45.96 23.31
C ARG A 280 -17.14 47.32 23.20
N HIS A 281 -16.18 47.47 22.30
CA HIS A 281 -15.48 48.73 22.08
C HIS A 281 -16.43 49.86 21.59
N GLU A 282 -17.32 49.56 20.65
CA GLU A 282 -18.34 50.52 20.18
C GLU A 282 -19.32 50.92 21.29
N GLN A 283 -19.71 49.99 22.15
CA GLN A 283 -20.57 50.29 23.31
C GLN A 283 -19.87 51.17 24.35
N GLU A 284 -18.56 50.99 24.57
CA GLU A 284 -17.77 51.86 25.45
C GLU A 284 -17.61 53.27 24.89
N LEU A 285 -17.40 53.41 23.57
CA LEU A 285 -17.32 54.71 22.90
C LEU A 285 -18.66 55.47 22.94
N LYS A 286 -19.80 54.77 22.83
CA LYS A 286 -21.14 55.38 22.94
C LYS A 286 -21.53 55.80 24.37
N LYS A 287 -20.81 55.34 25.39
CA LYS A 287 -21.03 55.67 26.81
C LYS A 287 -20.17 56.84 27.30
N ARG A 288 -19.25 57.35 26.47
CA ARG A 288 -18.44 58.54 26.73
C ARG A 288 -19.03 59.75 26.02
#